data_AF-A0A2P7V869-F1
#
_entry.id   AF-A0A2P7V869-F1
#
_cell.length_a   1.000
_cell.length_b   1.000
_cell.length_c   1.000
_cell.angle_alpha   90.00
_cell.angle_beta   90.00
_cell.angle_gamma   90.00
#
_symmetry.space_group_name_H-M   'P 1'
#
loop_
_entity.id
_entity.type
_entity.pdbx_description
1 polymer ?
#
loop_
_entity_poly.entity_id
_entity_poly.type
_entity_poly.pdbx_seq_one_letter_code
_entity_poly.pdbx_strand_id
1 'polypeptide(L)'
;MVSYGKNFKGSDHMELDHSFRKKIVPIPYWKLTTVFILFIASFIIWYVWEDQNRLYTENLYMKRSIFTGMMYQVEFLKEPHGNEIELYSFVTPNAWVDRQQMNKDNQLEFSLLENKIDLLIREERNVIFYSLMLLYTLAVWYLLRNLLSDSALPIFVFLACVFFSFSLWRSWFKIQELLEDSAYYMSRL
;
A
#
# COMPACT_ATOMS: atom_id res chain seq x y z
N MET A 1 22.22 -87.10 -13.20
CA MET A 1 22.99 -86.93 -14.45
C MET A 1 22.01 -87.15 -15.59
N VAL A 2 21.68 -86.25 -16.52
CA VAL A 2 22.17 -84.94 -16.98
C VAL A 2 20.92 -84.26 -17.60
N SER A 3 20.42 -83.15 -17.03
CA SER A 3 20.47 -81.77 -17.56
C SER A 3 20.32 -81.58 -19.08
N TYR A 4 19.15 -81.09 -19.49
CA TYR A 4 18.92 -80.05 -20.51
C TYR A 4 17.62 -79.34 -20.06
N GLY A 5 17.53 -78.04 -19.76
CA GLY A 5 18.24 -76.91 -20.35
C GLY A 5 17.30 -76.19 -21.34
N LYS A 6 16.19 -75.61 -20.86
CA LYS A 6 15.44 -74.58 -21.60
C LYS A 6 15.03 -73.45 -20.66
N ASN A 7 15.65 -72.31 -20.95
CA ASN A 7 15.45 -70.99 -20.38
C ASN A 7 13.99 -70.55 -20.51
N PHE A 8 13.33 -70.26 -19.40
CA PHE A 8 12.28 -69.24 -19.35
C PHE A 8 12.77 -68.11 -18.44
N LYS A 9 13.38 -67.14 -19.10
CA LYS A 9 13.73 -65.83 -18.59
C LYS A 9 12.50 -64.96 -18.86
N GLY A 10 11.76 -64.57 -17.84
CA GLY A 10 10.46 -63.94 -18.05
C GLY A 10 9.87 -63.27 -16.83
N SER A 11 10.49 -62.16 -16.44
CA SER A 11 9.83 -61.01 -15.81
C SER A 11 9.41 -61.14 -14.34
N ASP A 12 10.41 -61.33 -13.47
CA ASP A 12 10.43 -60.62 -12.19
C ASP A 12 10.55 -59.12 -12.47
N HIS A 13 9.41 -58.44 -12.63
CA HIS A 13 9.31 -57.01 -12.39
C HIS A 13 7.91 -56.73 -11.84
N MET A 14 7.79 -56.93 -10.54
CA MET A 14 6.94 -56.08 -9.71
C MET A 14 7.41 -54.64 -9.91
N GLU A 15 6.88 -53.95 -10.92
CA GLU A 15 6.81 -52.48 -10.94
C GLU A 15 5.71 -52.05 -9.95
N LEU A 16 5.88 -52.41 -8.68
CA LEU A 16 5.35 -51.61 -7.60
C LEU A 16 6.37 -50.49 -7.35
N ASP A 17 5.84 -49.28 -7.16
CA ASP A 17 6.52 -48.17 -6.49
C ASP A 17 7.20 -47.09 -7.36
N HIS A 18 6.72 -46.86 -8.59
CA HIS A 18 6.95 -45.57 -9.28
C HIS A 18 5.85 -44.52 -9.05
N SER A 19 4.86 -44.83 -8.22
CA SER A 19 3.80 -43.93 -7.79
C SER A 19 4.17 -43.30 -6.44
N PHE A 20 4.17 -41.98 -6.34
CA PHE A 20 4.26 -41.19 -5.09
C PHE A 20 5.62 -41.00 -4.40
N ARG A 21 6.69 -40.77 -5.14
CA ARG A 21 7.74 -39.84 -4.65
C ARG A 21 7.68 -38.52 -5.39
N LYS A 22 6.55 -37.80 -5.23
CA LYS A 22 6.59 -36.33 -5.23
C LYS A 22 7.63 -35.98 -4.18
N LYS A 23 8.86 -35.66 -4.59
CA LYS A 23 9.90 -35.12 -3.71
C LYS A 23 9.27 -33.92 -3.04
N ILE A 24 8.80 -34.08 -1.80
CA ILE A 24 8.41 -32.98 -0.93
C ILE A 24 9.73 -32.27 -0.66
N VAL A 25 10.07 -31.30 -1.53
CA VAL A 25 11.17 -30.39 -1.26
C VAL A 25 10.75 -29.65 0.01
N PRO A 26 11.44 -29.84 1.15
CA PRO A 26 11.06 -29.15 2.36
C PRO A 26 11.17 -27.65 2.07
N ILE A 27 10.03 -26.96 2.07
CA ILE A 27 10.05 -25.51 2.04
C ILE A 27 10.77 -25.12 3.32
N PRO A 28 11.85 -24.35 3.21
CA PRO A 28 12.50 -23.89 4.41
C PRO A 28 11.58 -22.77 4.92
N TYR A 29 10.69 -23.10 5.86
CA TYR A 29 9.64 -22.23 6.41
C TYR A 29 10.18 -20.84 6.80
N TRP A 30 11.47 -20.72 7.10
CA TRP A 30 12.18 -19.46 7.31
C TRP A 30 12.01 -18.44 6.17
N LYS A 31 11.88 -18.88 4.89
CA LYS A 31 11.66 -17.97 3.75
C LYS A 31 10.31 -17.27 3.86
N LEU A 32 9.25 -18.00 4.23
CA LEU A 32 7.93 -17.42 4.45
C LEU A 32 7.93 -16.50 5.67
N THR A 33 8.57 -16.94 6.76
CA THR A 33 8.75 -16.12 7.97
C THR A 33 9.48 -14.82 7.66
N THR A 34 10.51 -14.86 6.81
CA THR A 34 11.26 -13.67 6.39
C THR A 34 10.38 -12.70 5.61
N VAL A 35 9.60 -13.18 4.63
CA VAL A 35 8.66 -12.34 3.88
C VAL A 35 7.61 -11.73 4.80
N PHE A 36 7.10 -12.49 5.76
CA PHE A 36 6.14 -11.99 6.74
C PHE A 36 6.74 -10.90 7.64
N ILE A 37 7.95 -11.12 8.18
CA ILE A 37 8.64 -10.13 9.01
C ILE A 37 8.93 -8.86 8.21
N LEU A 38 9.41 -8.99 6.96
CA LEU A 38 9.65 -7.85 6.09
C LEU A 38 8.37 -7.05 5.81
N PHE A 39 7.24 -7.74 5.59
CA PHE A 39 5.95 -7.08 5.40
C PHE A 39 5.52 -6.26 6.62
N ILE A 40 5.64 -6.85 7.82
CA ILE A 40 5.34 -6.13 9.08
C ILE A 40 6.30 -4.95 9.28
N ALA A 41 7.60 -5.13 9.04
CA ALA A 41 8.58 -4.07 9.14
C ALA A 41 8.28 -2.91 8.18
N SER A 42 7.92 -3.20 6.92
CA SER A 42 7.50 -2.19 5.95
C SER A 42 6.27 -1.41 6.41
N PHE A 43 5.30 -2.08 7.05
CA PHE A 43 4.11 -1.41 7.59
C PHE A 43 4.45 -0.48 8.77
N ILE A 44 5.35 -0.90 9.66
CA ILE A 44 5.82 -0.07 10.79
C ILE A 44 6.58 1.15 10.27
N ILE A 45 7.51 0.96 9.32
CA ILE A 45 8.26 2.06 8.71
C ILE A 45 7.29 3.06 8.06
N TRP A 46 6.31 2.57 7.31
CA TRP A 46 5.27 3.40 6.72
C TRP A 46 4.50 4.20 7.79
N TYR A 47 4.03 3.55 8.85
CA TYR A 47 3.27 4.20 9.92
C TYR A 47 4.07 5.30 10.62
N VAL A 48 5.33 5.04 10.96
CA VAL A 48 6.23 6.03 11.57
C VAL A 48 6.48 7.21 10.62
N TRP A 49 6.64 6.93 9.33
CA TRP A 49 6.84 7.99 8.33
C TRP A 49 5.58 8.84 8.10
N GLU A 50 4.38 8.23 8.14
CA GLU A 50 3.11 8.97 8.10
C GLU A 50 2.98 9.92 9.30
N ASP A 51 3.36 9.46 10.50
CA ASP A 51 3.33 10.25 11.73
C ASP A 51 4.28 11.45 11.67
N GLN A 52 5.50 11.27 11.16
CA GLN A 52 6.46 12.36 10.97
C GLN A 52 5.99 13.47 10.01
N ASN A 53 5.08 13.16 9.09
CA ASN A 53 4.51 14.14 8.16
C ASN A 53 3.30 14.90 8.74
N ARG A 54 2.97 14.65 10.01
CA ARG A 54 1.97 15.42 10.76
C ARG A 54 2.64 16.09 11.95
N LEU A 55 2.56 17.41 12.01
CA LEU A 55 3.09 18.19 13.12
C LEU A 55 1.92 18.76 13.91
N TYR A 56 1.81 18.33 15.15
CA TYR A 56 0.81 18.79 16.10
C TYR A 56 1.52 19.44 17.27
N THR A 57 1.40 20.77 17.35
CA THR A 57 1.92 21.59 18.44
C THR A 57 0.81 22.55 18.89
N GLU A 58 0.88 23.03 20.13
CA GLU A 58 -0.18 23.87 20.72
C GLU A 58 -0.54 25.10 19.87
N ASN A 59 0.41 25.63 19.09
CA ASN A 59 0.22 26.83 18.27
C ASN A 59 0.27 26.56 16.76
N LEU A 60 0.46 25.30 16.35
CA LEU A 60 0.69 24.94 14.96
C LEU A 60 0.18 23.53 14.69
N TYR A 61 -0.77 23.45 13.78
CA TYR A 61 -1.25 22.22 13.19
C TYR A 61 -0.78 22.14 11.75
N MET A 62 -0.15 21.04 11.36
CA MET A 62 0.34 20.85 10.00
C MET A 62 0.15 19.42 9.54
N LYS A 63 -0.41 19.27 8.33
CA LYS A 63 -0.53 18.00 7.61
C LYS A 63 0.12 18.13 6.25
N ARG A 64 0.99 17.19 5.92
CA ARG A 64 1.65 17.12 4.62
C ARG A 64 1.36 15.81 3.93
N SER A 65 0.95 15.89 2.67
CA SER A 65 0.89 14.76 1.76
C SER A 65 2.30 14.38 1.29
N ILE A 66 2.51 13.09 1.16
CA ILE A 66 3.84 12.50 0.98
C ILE A 66 4.21 12.43 -0.50
N PHE A 67 3.25 12.11 -1.38
CA PHE A 67 3.53 11.99 -2.80
C PHE A 67 3.35 13.29 -3.55
N THR A 68 2.25 13.99 -3.30
CA THR A 68 1.95 15.22 -4.03
C THR A 68 2.57 16.45 -3.36
N GLY A 69 3.11 16.30 -2.15
CA GLY A 69 3.77 17.39 -1.42
C GLY A 69 2.81 18.49 -0.98
N MET A 70 1.49 18.27 -1.07
CA MET A 70 0.50 19.25 -0.64
C MET A 70 0.55 19.40 0.88
N MET A 71 0.52 20.63 1.36
CA MET A 71 0.60 20.93 2.78
C MET A 71 -0.54 21.83 3.20
N TYR A 72 -1.09 21.51 4.36
CA TYR A 72 -2.07 22.30 5.08
C TYR A 72 -1.46 22.66 6.43
N GLN A 73 -1.51 23.95 6.77
CA GLN A 73 -0.96 24.48 8.00
C GLN A 73 -1.92 25.49 8.62
N VAL A 74 -2.16 25.36 9.92
CA VAL A 74 -2.94 26.30 10.74
C VAL A 74 -2.06 26.78 11.87
N GLU A 75 -1.81 28.09 11.91
CA GLU A 75 -1.08 28.76 12.99
C GLU A 75 -2.09 29.48 13.90
N PHE A 76 -1.96 29.28 15.22
CA PHE A 76 -2.78 29.97 16.22
C PHE A 76 -1.96 31.12 16.82
N LEU A 77 -2.33 32.37 16.49
CA LEU A 77 -1.71 33.57 17.07
C LEU A 77 -2.56 34.11 18.21
N LYS A 78 -1.95 34.27 19.39
CA LYS A 78 -2.57 34.99 20.52
C LYS A 78 -2.35 36.48 20.35
N GLU A 79 -3.41 37.23 20.11
CA GLU A 79 -3.36 38.69 20.12
C GLU A 79 -3.13 39.23 21.54
N PRO A 80 -2.53 40.44 21.66
CA PRO A 80 -2.32 41.11 22.95
C PRO A 80 -3.62 41.43 23.72
N HIS A 81 -4.80 41.24 23.11
CA HIS A 81 -6.11 41.40 23.73
C HIS A 81 -6.78 40.07 24.15
N GLY A 82 -6.08 38.94 24.01
CA GLY A 82 -6.54 37.64 24.51
C GLY A 82 -7.38 36.82 23.53
N ASN A 83 -7.61 37.31 22.31
CA ASN A 83 -8.26 36.54 21.25
C ASN A 83 -7.22 35.70 20.49
N GLU A 84 -7.57 34.44 20.19
CA GLU A 84 -6.80 33.56 19.32
C GLU A 84 -7.27 33.76 17.87
N ILE A 85 -6.33 34.03 16.97
CA ILE A 85 -6.56 34.14 15.53
C ILE A 85 -5.97 32.91 14.85
N GLU A 86 -6.78 32.26 14.02
CA GLU A 86 -6.38 31.14 13.18
C GLU A 86 -5.92 31.65 11.81
N LEU A 87 -4.65 31.41 11.48
CA LEU A 87 -4.05 31.71 10.19
C LEU A 87 -3.84 30.43 9.41
N TYR A 88 -4.49 30.33 8.26
CA TYR A 88 -4.46 29.18 7.39
C TYR A 88 -3.44 29.41 6.28
N SER A 89 -2.59 28.42 6.06
CA SER A 89 -1.62 28.38 4.97
C SER A 89 -1.78 27.07 4.22
N PHE A 90 -1.83 27.17 2.89
CA PHE A 90 -1.92 26.01 2.00
C PHE A 90 -0.76 26.07 1.02
N VAL A 91 -0.13 24.93 0.78
CA VAL A 91 0.95 24.78 -0.20
C VAL A 91 0.57 23.67 -1.15
N THR A 92 0.53 23.99 -2.44
CA THR A 92 0.51 23.02 -3.53
C THR A 92 1.83 23.11 -4.30
N PRO A 93 2.18 22.12 -5.14
CA PRO A 93 3.37 22.22 -5.99
C PRO A 93 3.40 23.46 -6.89
N ASN A 94 2.24 24.03 -7.22
CA ASN A 94 2.09 25.09 -8.21
C ASN A 94 1.69 26.45 -7.61
N ALA A 95 1.18 26.48 -6.38
CA ALA A 95 0.68 27.68 -5.73
C ALA A 95 0.88 27.62 -4.21
N TRP A 96 1.03 28.78 -3.60
CA TRP A 96 1.14 28.93 -2.14
C TRP A 96 0.23 30.07 -1.70
N VAL A 97 -0.66 29.77 -0.76
CA VAL A 97 -1.45 30.75 -0.02
C VAL A 97 -0.88 30.80 1.39
N ASP A 98 -0.30 31.93 1.76
CA ASP A 98 0.35 32.11 3.06
C ASP A 98 -0.53 32.90 4.01
N ARG A 99 -0.69 32.39 5.24
CA ARG A 99 -1.24 33.10 6.41
C ARG A 99 -2.49 33.93 6.14
N GLN A 100 -3.49 33.33 5.49
CA GLN A 100 -4.80 33.96 5.33
C GLN A 100 -5.69 33.67 6.54
N GLN A 101 -6.37 34.71 7.02
CA GLN A 101 -7.39 34.58 8.05
C GLN A 101 -8.71 34.17 7.41
N MET A 102 -9.41 33.22 8.00
CA MET A 102 -10.71 32.78 7.48
C MET A 102 -11.74 33.89 7.64
N ASN A 103 -12.26 34.38 6.51
CA ASN A 103 -13.34 35.37 6.45
C ASN A 103 -14.63 34.72 5.92
N LYS A 104 -15.79 35.33 6.18
CA LYS A 104 -17.11 34.77 5.78
C LYS A 104 -17.23 34.49 4.28
N ASP A 105 -16.55 35.26 3.45
CA ASP A 105 -16.60 35.14 1.99
C ASP A 105 -15.78 33.94 1.48
N ASN A 106 -14.70 33.57 2.18
CA ASN A 106 -13.77 32.52 1.74
C ASN A 106 -13.91 31.22 2.56
N GLN A 107 -14.66 31.21 3.66
CA GLN A 107 -14.82 30.08 4.58
C GLN A 107 -15.21 28.76 3.88
N LEU A 108 -16.06 28.83 2.86
CA LEU A 108 -16.44 27.65 2.07
C LEU A 108 -15.23 27.07 1.33
N GLU A 109 -14.41 27.91 0.69
CA GLU A 109 -13.25 27.47 -0.09
C GLU A 109 -12.15 26.90 0.80
N PHE A 110 -11.89 27.52 1.96
CA PHE A 110 -10.98 26.99 2.98
C PHE A 110 -11.39 25.58 3.45
N SER A 111 -12.66 25.40 3.83
CA SER A 111 -13.16 24.10 4.32
C SER A 111 -13.16 23.02 3.24
N LEU A 112 -13.46 23.37 1.99
CA LEU A 112 -13.37 22.45 0.86
C LEU A 112 -11.93 22.04 0.59
N LEU A 113 -10.98 22.99 0.63
CA LEU A 113 -9.57 22.73 0.38
C LEU A 113 -8.97 21.83 1.48
N GLU A 114 -9.28 22.09 2.75
CA GLU A 114 -8.90 21.23 3.88
C GLU A 114 -9.42 19.79 3.69
N ASN A 115 -10.71 19.64 3.39
CA ASN A 115 -11.31 18.33 3.16
C ASN A 115 -10.67 17.60 1.97
N LYS A 116 -10.35 18.31 0.88
CA LYS A 116 -9.67 17.70 -0.29
C LYS A 116 -8.24 17.26 0.04
N ILE A 117 -7.48 18.02 0.82
CA ILE A 117 -6.15 17.62 1.27
C ILE A 117 -6.24 16.38 2.17
N ASP A 118 -7.21 16.33 3.09
CA ASP A 118 -7.43 15.15 3.94
C ASP A 118 -7.86 13.91 3.14
N LEU A 119 -8.71 14.08 2.13
CA LEU A 119 -9.07 13.00 1.21
C LEU A 119 -7.87 12.53 0.39
N LEU A 120 -7.01 13.45 -0.04
CA LEU A 120 -5.82 13.11 -0.80
C LEU A 120 -4.83 12.33 0.04
N ILE A 121 -4.52 12.77 1.26
CA ILE A 121 -3.67 12.03 2.20
C ILE A 121 -4.23 10.61 2.44
N ARG A 122 -5.57 10.49 2.53
CA ARG A 122 -6.22 9.18 2.66
C ARG A 122 -6.03 8.29 1.43
N GLU A 123 -6.18 8.82 0.23
CA GLU A 123 -5.98 8.05 -1.00
C GLU A 123 -4.50 7.71 -1.23
N GLU A 124 -3.56 8.58 -0.87
CA GLU A 124 -2.12 8.26 -0.87
C GLU A 124 -1.81 7.07 0.04
N ARG A 125 -2.38 7.05 1.25
CA ARG A 125 -2.26 5.91 2.16
C ARG A 125 -2.84 4.64 1.56
N ASN A 126 -3.97 4.73 0.86
CA ASN A 126 -4.56 3.58 0.16
C ASN A 126 -3.62 3.06 -0.94
N VAL A 127 -2.97 3.93 -1.71
CA VAL A 127 -1.99 3.54 -2.74
C VAL A 127 -0.85 2.74 -2.12
N ILE A 128 -0.27 3.20 -1.02
CA ILE A 128 0.83 2.48 -0.37
C ILE A 128 0.36 1.16 0.22
N PHE A 129 -0.80 1.16 0.88
CA PHE A 129 -1.39 -0.07 1.43
C PHE A 129 -1.61 -1.13 0.33
N TYR A 130 -2.27 -0.77 -0.77
CA TYR A 130 -2.50 -1.70 -1.87
C TYR A 130 -1.20 -2.13 -2.55
N SER A 131 -0.20 -1.26 -2.63
CA SER A 131 1.13 -1.59 -3.18
C SER A 131 1.84 -2.63 -2.33
N LEU A 132 1.84 -2.44 -1.00
CA LEU A 132 2.42 -3.39 -0.05
C LEU A 132 1.69 -4.74 -0.08
N MET A 133 0.36 -4.73 -0.14
CA MET A 133 -0.44 -5.97 -0.22
C MET A 133 -0.22 -6.72 -1.53
N LEU A 134 -0.09 -6.00 -2.66
CA LEU A 134 0.22 -6.60 -3.96
C LEU A 134 1.61 -7.25 -3.93
N LEU A 135 2.64 -6.52 -3.46
CA LEU A 135 4.01 -7.03 -3.34
C LEU A 135 4.07 -8.25 -2.43
N TYR A 136 3.40 -8.21 -1.29
CA TYR A 136 3.31 -9.34 -0.37
C TYR A 136 2.67 -10.56 -1.03
N THR A 137 1.53 -10.37 -1.70
CA THR A 137 0.82 -11.45 -2.39
C THR A 137 1.69 -12.10 -3.47
N LEU A 138 2.40 -11.28 -4.27
CA LEU A 138 3.33 -11.76 -5.30
C LEU A 138 4.55 -12.48 -4.70
N ALA A 139 5.12 -11.97 -3.61
CA ALA A 139 6.25 -12.59 -2.93
C ALA A 139 5.89 -13.95 -2.32
N VAL A 140 4.75 -14.04 -1.64
CA VAL A 140 4.22 -15.29 -1.08
C VAL A 140 3.92 -16.29 -2.21
N TRP A 141 3.27 -15.84 -3.29
CA TRP A 141 3.02 -16.68 -4.46
C TRP A 141 4.31 -17.19 -5.08
N TYR A 142 5.31 -16.33 -5.29
CA TYR A 142 6.60 -16.72 -5.88
C TYR A 142 7.29 -17.84 -5.09
N LEU A 143 7.23 -17.77 -3.75
CA LEU A 143 7.80 -18.81 -2.88
C LEU A 143 6.99 -20.12 -2.91
N LEU A 144 5.67 -20.04 -3.05
CA LEU A 144 4.77 -21.20 -2.97
C LEU A 144 4.40 -21.82 -4.32
N ARG A 145 4.67 -21.14 -5.44
CA ARG A 145 4.20 -21.53 -6.80
C ARG A 145 4.54 -22.96 -7.18
N ASN A 146 5.73 -23.44 -6.83
CA ASN A 146 6.19 -24.78 -7.19
C ASN A 146 5.51 -25.88 -6.35
N LEU A 147 4.97 -25.55 -5.17
CA LEU A 147 4.37 -26.52 -4.27
C LEU A 147 2.84 -26.61 -4.46
N LEU A 148 2.22 -25.51 -4.88
CA LEU A 148 0.77 -25.34 -4.93
C LEU A 148 0.24 -25.21 -6.37
N SER A 149 1.06 -25.54 -7.37
CA SER A 149 0.70 -25.44 -8.80
C SER A 149 -0.52 -26.28 -9.18
N ASP A 150 -0.76 -27.40 -8.48
CA ASP A 150 -1.89 -28.31 -8.75
C ASP A 150 -3.17 -27.93 -7.96
N SER A 151 -3.14 -26.84 -7.20
CA SER A 151 -4.25 -26.41 -6.35
C SER A 151 -5.06 -25.27 -6.98
N ALA A 152 -6.20 -24.90 -6.39
CA ALA A 152 -6.98 -23.72 -6.80
C ALA A 152 -6.36 -22.38 -6.38
N LEU A 153 -5.27 -22.39 -5.61
CA LEU A 153 -4.58 -21.19 -5.10
C LEU A 153 -4.06 -20.22 -6.18
N PRO A 154 -3.60 -20.65 -7.37
CA PRO A 154 -3.21 -19.71 -8.43
C PRO A 154 -4.37 -18.80 -8.86
N ILE A 155 -5.61 -19.30 -8.86
CA ILE A 155 -6.80 -18.51 -9.21
C ILE A 155 -7.06 -17.43 -8.15
N PHE A 156 -6.97 -17.79 -6.86
CA PHE A 156 -7.12 -16.82 -5.77
C PHE A 156 -6.03 -15.75 -5.79
N VAL A 157 -4.78 -16.14 -6.04
CA VAL A 157 -3.66 -15.20 -6.19
C VAL A 157 -3.90 -14.27 -7.37
N PHE A 158 -4.35 -14.79 -8.51
CA PHE A 158 -4.69 -13.98 -9.68
C PHE A 158 -5.80 -12.97 -9.37
N LEU A 159 -6.89 -13.41 -8.74
CA LEU A 159 -7.99 -12.53 -8.33
C LEU A 159 -7.52 -11.45 -7.35
N ALA A 160 -6.68 -11.81 -6.38
CA ALA A 160 -6.09 -10.85 -5.45
C ALA A 160 -5.19 -9.83 -6.17
N CYS A 161 -4.36 -10.28 -7.10
CA CYS A 161 -3.50 -9.38 -7.90
C CYS A 161 -4.32 -8.42 -8.75
N VAL A 162 -5.39 -8.89 -9.42
CA VAL A 162 -6.31 -8.05 -10.18
C VAL A 162 -6.99 -7.04 -9.27
N PHE A 163 -7.51 -7.49 -8.11
CA PHE A 163 -8.17 -6.62 -7.15
C PHE A 163 -7.24 -5.50 -6.64
N PHE A 164 -6.02 -5.84 -6.18
CA PHE A 164 -5.09 -4.84 -5.69
C PHE A 164 -4.58 -3.92 -6.80
N SER A 165 -4.32 -4.43 -8.00
CA SER A 165 -3.92 -3.59 -9.15
C SER A 165 -5.02 -2.61 -9.55
N PHE A 166 -6.29 -3.07 -9.58
CA PHE A 166 -7.41 -2.19 -9.88
C PHE A 166 -7.66 -1.16 -8.77
N SER A 167 -7.49 -1.55 -7.51
CA SER A 167 -7.59 -0.63 -6.36
C SER A 167 -6.50 0.44 -6.40
N LEU A 168 -5.26 0.05 -6.74
CA LEU A 168 -4.16 0.98 -6.99
C LEU A 168 -4.49 1.98 -8.09
N TRP A 169 -4.93 1.48 -9.24
CA TRP A 169 -5.33 2.32 -10.36
C TRP A 169 -6.41 3.33 -9.96
N ARG A 170 -7.44 2.87 -9.23
CA ARG A 170 -8.54 3.74 -8.77
C ARG A 170 -8.06 4.81 -7.81
N SER A 171 -7.26 4.46 -6.81
CA SER A 171 -6.73 5.44 -5.85
C SER A 171 -5.77 6.41 -6.52
N TRP A 172 -4.94 5.94 -7.47
CA TRP A 172 -4.08 6.80 -8.27
C TRP A 172 -4.87 7.82 -9.09
N PHE A 173 -5.92 7.38 -9.78
CA PHE A 173 -6.77 8.27 -10.57
C PHE A 173 -7.46 9.33 -9.69
N LYS A 174 -7.98 8.92 -8.53
CA LYS A 174 -8.57 9.86 -7.56
C LYS A 174 -7.57 10.90 -7.05
N ILE A 175 -6.30 10.53 -6.85
CA ILE A 175 -5.27 11.50 -6.45
C ILE A 175 -5.10 12.58 -7.51
N GLN A 176 -5.09 12.19 -8.80
CA GLN A 176 -5.01 13.16 -9.90
C GLN A 176 -6.24 14.10 -9.94
N GLU A 177 -7.45 13.55 -9.80
CA GLU A 177 -8.69 14.34 -9.72
C GLU A 177 -8.66 15.33 -8.55
N LEU A 178 -8.26 14.87 -7.36
CA LEU A 178 -8.15 15.71 -6.17
C LEU A 178 -7.07 16.80 -6.31
N LEU A 179 -5.99 16.52 -7.05
CA LEU A 179 -4.96 17.51 -7.34
C LEU A 179 -5.49 18.64 -8.23
N GLU A 180 -6.15 18.30 -9.34
CA GLU A 180 -6.74 19.28 -10.24
C GLU A 180 -7.77 20.15 -9.52
N ASP A 181 -8.62 19.51 -8.74
CA ASP A 181 -9.60 20.18 -7.91
C ASP A 181 -8.97 21.11 -6.86
N SER A 182 -7.94 20.64 -6.15
CA SER A 182 -7.26 21.46 -5.14
C SER A 182 -6.60 22.68 -5.76
N ALA A 183 -5.98 22.52 -6.94
CA ALA A 183 -5.40 23.64 -7.69
C ALA A 183 -6.48 24.65 -8.13
N TYR A 184 -7.66 24.16 -8.52
CA TYR A 184 -8.79 25.00 -8.87
C TYR A 184 -9.27 25.87 -7.71
N TYR A 185 -9.52 25.28 -6.54
CA TYR A 185 -9.96 26.05 -5.37
C TYR A 185 -8.87 27.01 -4.88
N MET A 186 -7.61 26.59 -4.97
CA MET A 186 -6.49 27.45 -4.59
C MET A 186 -6.30 28.66 -5.52
N SER A 187 -6.74 28.57 -6.79
CA SER A 187 -6.74 29.71 -7.72
C SER A 187 -7.85 30.74 -7.45
N ARG A 188 -8.83 30.40 -6.61
CA ARG A 188 -9.95 31.28 -6.25
C ARG A 188 -9.73 32.04 -4.93
N LEU A 189 -8.79 31.57 -4.12
CA LEU A 189 -8.29 32.21 -2.89
C LEU A 189 -7.25 33.30 -3.20
#